data_AF-V4A565-F1
#
_entry.id   AF-V4A565-F1
#
_cell.length_a   1.000
_cell.length_b   1.000
_cell.length_c   1.000
_cell.angle_alpha   90.00
_cell.angle_beta   90.00
_cell.angle_gamma   90.00
#
_symmetry.space_group_name_H-M   'P 1'
#
loop_
_entity.id
_entity.type
_entity.pdbx_description
1 polymer ?
#
loop_
_entity_poly.entity_id
_entity_poly.type
_entity_poly.pdbx_seq_one_letter_code
_entity_poly.pdbx_strand_id
1 'polypeptide(L)'
;MAAVVNMESSERQDLLKGDNNKGDNHVGIFRFKAEDMTKLGYYYLSDDKYKVNGLHWSCSVKRFQDGQFQVALELLPNDNPLLKSCLLDFRVILLNTNTAINTTLVFESHRKLIVGRKHVGLESVLDWNILTDQKQGFVDANGKFILVLEIQKLREIKSDLKIIFIILMMMVFMLIVMTLLYRLDQTETSTLDNY
;
A
#
# COMPACT_ATOMS: atom_id res chain seq x y z
N MET A 1 -16.82 -0.50 -1.63
CA MET A 1 -17.99 -0.54 -2.52
C MET A 1 -17.47 -0.48 -3.95
N ALA A 2 -17.86 -1.42 -4.82
CA ALA A 2 -17.41 -1.46 -6.21
C ALA A 2 -18.12 -0.38 -7.02
N ALA A 3 -17.41 0.33 -7.88
CA ALA A 3 -18.02 1.14 -8.94
C ALA A 3 -17.98 0.36 -10.26
N VAL A 4 -19.12 0.26 -10.92
CA VAL A 4 -19.19 -0.21 -12.30
C VAL A 4 -18.89 0.98 -13.20
N VAL A 5 -17.80 0.91 -13.96
CA VAL A 5 -17.34 2.00 -14.81
C VAL A 5 -17.32 1.52 -16.25
N ASN A 6 -17.95 2.30 -17.15
CA ASN A 6 -17.75 2.17 -18.58
C ASN A 6 -16.49 2.95 -18.94
N MET A 7 -15.38 2.24 -19.10
CA MET A 7 -14.10 2.84 -19.42
C MET A 7 -13.99 3.11 -20.92
N GLU A 8 -13.43 4.25 -21.31
CA GLU A 8 -13.19 4.56 -22.71
C GLU A 8 -12.25 3.53 -23.34
N SER A 9 -12.44 3.26 -24.63
CA SER A 9 -11.65 2.23 -25.33
C SER A 9 -10.16 2.56 -25.37
N SER A 10 -9.80 3.85 -25.45
CA SER A 10 -8.42 4.35 -25.39
C SER A 10 -7.77 4.09 -24.02
N GLU A 11 -8.45 4.46 -22.94
CA GLU A 11 -7.97 4.23 -21.57
C GLU A 11 -7.85 2.74 -21.25
N ARG A 12 -8.83 1.92 -21.70
CA ARG A 12 -8.75 0.46 -21.59
C ARG A 12 -7.57 -0.10 -22.38
N GLN A 13 -7.31 0.40 -23.59
CA GLN A 13 -6.16 -0.03 -24.39
C GLN A 13 -4.84 0.36 -23.72
N ASP A 14 -4.75 1.52 -23.08
CA ASP A 14 -3.57 1.91 -22.29
C ASP A 14 -3.39 0.98 -21.08
N LEU A 15 -4.48 0.66 -20.39
CA LEU A 15 -4.50 -0.33 -19.32
C LEU A 15 -4.20 -1.76 -19.80
N LEU A 16 -4.33 -2.07 -21.09
CA LEU A 16 -3.97 -3.38 -21.64
C LEU A 16 -2.53 -3.41 -22.20
N LYS A 17 -2.04 -2.30 -22.79
CA LYS A 17 -0.76 -2.22 -23.52
C LYS A 17 0.45 -2.00 -22.63
N GLY A 18 0.26 -1.40 -21.47
CA GLY A 18 1.28 -1.36 -20.43
C GLY A 18 2.51 -0.54 -20.71
N ASP A 19 2.32 0.78 -20.62
CA ASP A 19 3.39 1.67 -20.20
C ASP A 19 3.27 1.95 -18.69
N ASN A 20 4.30 1.62 -17.92
CA ASN A 20 4.33 1.84 -16.47
C ASN A 20 4.65 3.31 -16.11
N ASN A 21 4.84 4.16 -17.11
CA ASN A 21 5.27 5.56 -16.99
C ASN A 21 4.21 6.52 -17.56
N LYS A 22 3.01 6.56 -16.99
CA LYS A 22 2.02 7.60 -17.32
C LYS A 22 2.09 8.74 -16.30
N GLY A 23 2.13 9.97 -16.81
CA GLY A 23 2.47 11.20 -16.08
C GLY A 23 1.46 11.74 -15.06
N ASP A 24 2.04 12.62 -14.24
CA ASP A 24 1.59 13.68 -13.33
C ASP A 24 0.63 13.44 -12.16
N ASN A 25 -0.19 12.39 -12.11
CA ASN A 25 -1.06 12.16 -10.93
C ASN A 25 -1.05 10.74 -10.35
N HIS A 26 -0.28 9.83 -10.94
CA HIS A 26 -0.17 8.44 -10.48
C HIS A 26 1.26 8.14 -10.06
N VAL A 27 1.42 7.45 -8.93
CA VAL A 27 2.74 7.03 -8.45
C VAL A 27 3.24 5.82 -9.23
N GLY A 28 2.32 4.93 -9.62
CA GLY A 28 2.60 3.84 -10.54
C GLY A 28 1.42 2.91 -10.74
N ILE A 29 1.36 2.32 -11.93
CA ILE A 29 0.39 1.29 -12.31
C ILE A 29 1.17 0.02 -12.53
N PHE A 30 0.66 -1.10 -12.05
CA PHE A 30 1.18 -2.40 -12.44
C PHE A 30 0.07 -3.44 -12.58
N ARG A 31 0.34 -4.43 -13.43
CA ARG A 31 -0.66 -5.37 -13.92
C ARG A 31 -0.38 -6.74 -13.41
N PHE A 32 -1.39 -7.32 -12.78
CA PHE A 32 -1.35 -8.66 -12.28
C PHE A 32 -2.24 -9.53 -13.17
N LYS A 33 -1.62 -10.50 -13.84
CA LYS A 33 -2.32 -11.53 -14.59
C LYS A 33 -2.29 -12.81 -13.77
N ALA A 34 -3.46 -13.27 -13.36
CA ALA A 34 -3.61 -14.59 -12.78
C ALA A 34 -4.07 -15.55 -13.87
N GLU A 35 -3.32 -16.64 -14.00
CA GLU A 35 -3.65 -17.73 -14.92
C GLU A 35 -4.17 -18.93 -14.14
N ASP A 36 -5.00 -19.73 -14.80
CA ASP A 36 -5.45 -21.02 -14.30
C ASP A 36 -6.17 -20.91 -12.94
N MET A 37 -7.30 -20.19 -12.93
CA MET A 37 -8.15 -20.06 -11.74
C MET A 37 -8.61 -21.38 -11.14
N THR A 38 -8.53 -22.50 -11.89
CA THR A 38 -8.86 -23.83 -11.36
C THR A 38 -7.83 -24.34 -10.36
N LYS A 39 -6.59 -23.82 -10.41
CA LYS A 39 -5.54 -24.04 -9.40
C LYS A 39 -5.59 -23.05 -8.24
N LEU A 40 -6.43 -22.02 -8.30
CA LEU A 40 -6.67 -21.10 -7.18
C LEU A 40 -7.51 -21.82 -6.10
N GLY A 41 -6.93 -22.82 -5.46
CA GLY A 41 -7.55 -23.54 -4.35
C GLY A 41 -7.90 -22.58 -3.22
N TYR A 42 -6.95 -21.69 -2.85
CA TYR A 42 -7.15 -20.71 -1.79
C TYR A 42 -6.33 -19.42 -1.91
N TYR A 43 -5.11 -19.40 -2.45
CA TYR A 43 -4.25 -18.21 -2.45
C TYR A 43 -3.24 -18.25 -3.60
N TYR A 44 -3.00 -17.10 -4.22
CA TYR A 44 -2.01 -16.94 -5.27
C TYR A 44 -1.27 -15.63 -5.08
N LEU A 45 0.04 -15.70 -5.21
CA LEU A 45 0.95 -14.58 -5.14
C LEU A 45 1.57 -14.37 -6.51
N SER A 46 1.76 -13.11 -6.91
CA SER A 46 2.45 -12.78 -8.14
C SER A 46 3.91 -13.22 -8.05
N ASP A 47 4.35 -14.01 -9.03
CA ASP A 47 5.78 -14.31 -9.20
C ASP A 47 6.58 -13.02 -9.49
N ASP A 48 5.94 -12.07 -10.18
CA ASP A 48 6.51 -10.77 -10.50
C ASP A 48 6.56 -9.83 -9.30
N LYS A 49 7.69 -9.11 -9.18
CA LYS A 49 7.86 -7.95 -8.28
C LYS A 49 7.75 -6.67 -9.09
N TYR A 50 6.96 -5.73 -8.60
CA TYR A 50 6.71 -4.45 -9.26
C TYR A 50 7.41 -3.32 -8.53
N LYS A 51 8.20 -2.53 -9.26
CA LYS A 51 8.90 -1.38 -8.69
C LYS A 51 8.10 -0.09 -8.93
N VAL A 52 7.62 0.53 -7.86
CA VAL A 52 6.84 1.77 -7.90
C VAL A 52 7.41 2.75 -6.88
N ASN A 53 7.81 3.95 -7.34
CA ASN A 53 8.48 4.97 -6.52
C ASN A 53 9.68 4.45 -5.73
N GLY A 54 10.50 3.61 -6.37
CA GLY A 54 11.67 2.99 -5.74
C GLY A 54 11.36 1.83 -4.79
N LEU A 55 10.09 1.56 -4.47
CA LEU A 55 9.67 0.46 -3.61
C LEU A 55 9.27 -0.77 -4.42
N HIS A 56 9.55 -1.95 -3.87
CA HIS A 56 9.16 -3.24 -4.47
C HIS A 56 7.86 -3.77 -3.85
N TRP A 57 6.92 -4.09 -4.73
CA TRP A 57 5.60 -4.57 -4.39
C TRP A 57 5.35 -5.93 -5.03
N SER A 58 4.47 -6.70 -4.42
CA SER A 58 3.86 -7.89 -5.02
C SER A 58 2.34 -7.78 -4.88
N CYS A 59 1.61 -8.63 -5.59
CA CYS A 59 0.17 -8.72 -5.49
C CYS A 59 -0.22 -10.15 -5.18
N SER A 60 -1.18 -10.33 -4.28
CA SER A 60 -1.84 -11.62 -4.10
C SER A 60 -3.34 -11.53 -4.28
N VAL A 61 -3.92 -12.64 -4.69
CA VAL A 61 -5.35 -12.84 -4.85
C VAL A 61 -5.75 -14.12 -4.15
N LYS A 62 -6.91 -14.15 -3.52
CA LYS A 62 -7.42 -15.34 -2.85
C LYS A 62 -8.92 -15.46 -2.87
N ARG A 63 -9.38 -16.70 -2.80
CA ARG A 63 -10.75 -17.03 -2.42
C ARG A 63 -10.79 -17.23 -0.91
N PHE A 64 -11.54 -16.39 -0.22
CA PHE A 64 -11.76 -16.54 1.21
C PHE A 64 -12.89 -17.54 1.49
N GLN A 65 -12.97 -18.06 2.72
CA GLN A 65 -13.90 -19.15 3.06
C GLN A 65 -15.36 -18.74 2.95
N ASP A 66 -15.66 -17.45 3.08
CA ASP A 66 -16.97 -16.84 2.89
C ASP A 66 -17.36 -16.69 1.40
N GLY A 67 -16.53 -17.19 0.48
CA GLY A 67 -16.75 -17.08 -0.96
C GLY A 67 -16.38 -15.72 -1.54
N GLN A 68 -15.71 -14.84 -0.78
CA GLN A 68 -15.26 -13.55 -1.31
C GLN A 68 -13.92 -13.67 -2.04
N PHE A 69 -13.82 -12.97 -3.17
CA PHE A 69 -12.58 -12.65 -3.83
C PHE A 69 -11.88 -11.53 -3.09
N GLN A 70 -10.63 -11.77 -2.69
CA GLN A 70 -9.78 -10.78 -2.02
C GLN A 70 -8.55 -10.50 -2.86
N VAL A 71 -8.12 -9.24 -2.79
CA VAL A 71 -6.91 -8.75 -3.45
C VAL A 71 -6.05 -8.08 -2.39
N ALA A 72 -4.78 -8.42 -2.33
CA ALA A 72 -3.83 -7.75 -1.45
C ALA A 72 -2.63 -7.23 -2.23
N LEU A 73 -2.25 -6.01 -1.89
CA LEU A 73 -0.98 -5.42 -2.23
C LEU A 73 0.03 -5.77 -1.13
N GLU A 74 1.14 -6.38 -1.52
CA GLU A 74 2.16 -6.83 -0.59
C GLU A 74 3.40 -5.96 -0.72
N LEU A 75 3.84 -5.38 0.40
CA LEU A 75 5.12 -4.70 0.46
C LEU A 75 6.17 -5.73 0.84
N LEU A 76 7.17 -5.91 0.00
CA LEU A 76 8.22 -6.92 0.21
C LEU A 76 9.28 -6.38 1.18
N PRO A 77 9.33 -6.78 2.46
CA PRO A 77 10.16 -6.08 3.46
C PRO A 77 11.65 -6.22 3.16
N ASN A 78 12.06 -7.37 2.66
CA ASN A 78 13.45 -7.67 2.30
C ASN A 78 13.96 -6.79 1.14
N ASP A 79 13.06 -6.37 0.25
CA ASP A 79 13.38 -5.52 -0.90
C ASP A 79 13.16 -4.02 -0.58
N ASN A 80 12.67 -3.70 0.63
CA ASN A 80 12.38 -2.33 1.10
C ASN A 80 12.87 -2.08 2.54
N PRO A 81 14.14 -2.38 2.87
CA PRO A 81 14.60 -2.45 4.27
C PRO A 81 14.58 -1.12 5.03
N LEU A 82 14.56 0.01 4.32
CA LEU A 82 14.57 1.35 4.92
C LEU A 82 13.16 1.89 5.22
N LEU A 83 12.13 1.32 4.60
CA LEU A 83 10.76 1.78 4.79
C LEU A 83 10.25 1.32 6.16
N LYS A 84 9.63 2.22 6.93
CA LYS A 84 8.99 1.90 8.23
C LYS A 84 7.48 1.84 8.14
N SER A 85 6.89 2.81 7.45
CA SER A 85 5.46 2.85 7.17
C SER A 85 5.16 3.82 6.04
N CYS A 86 4.06 3.61 5.34
CA CYS A 86 3.54 4.50 4.32
C CYS A 86 2.02 4.62 4.38
N LEU A 87 1.50 5.75 3.94
CA LEU A 87 0.11 5.92 3.52
C LEU A 87 0.01 5.63 2.04
N LEU A 88 -1.05 4.93 1.67
CA LEU A 88 -1.30 4.45 0.33
C LEU A 88 -2.74 4.74 -0.05
N ASP A 89 -2.92 5.43 -1.17
CA ASP A 89 -4.16 5.44 -1.95
C ASP A 89 -3.94 4.52 -3.14
N PHE A 90 -4.77 3.50 -3.26
CA PHE A 90 -4.70 2.59 -4.40
C PHE A 90 -6.10 2.21 -4.90
N ARG A 91 -6.15 1.88 -6.18
CA ARG A 91 -7.31 1.27 -6.80
C ARG A 91 -6.98 -0.10 -7.37
N VAL A 92 -7.95 -1.00 -7.25
CA VAL A 92 -7.95 -2.31 -7.90
C VAL A 92 -8.98 -2.24 -9.02
N ILE A 93 -8.55 -2.62 -10.21
CA ILE A 93 -9.36 -2.59 -11.43
C ILE A 93 -9.42 -4.00 -11.97
N LEU A 94 -10.62 -4.57 -12.01
CA LEU A 94 -10.86 -5.87 -12.65
C LEU A 94 -11.37 -5.63 -14.07
N LEU A 95 -10.57 -6.00 -15.05
CA LEU A 95 -10.91 -5.83 -16.46
C LEU A 95 -11.79 -6.99 -16.92
N ASN A 96 -12.85 -6.67 -17.64
CA ASN A 96 -13.56 -7.67 -18.41
C ASN A 96 -12.64 -8.19 -19.53
N THR A 97 -12.58 -9.51 -19.72
CA THR A 97 -11.78 -10.13 -20.77
C THR A 97 -12.53 -10.18 -22.10
N ASN A 98 -13.86 -10.09 -22.06
CA ASN A 98 -14.68 -9.92 -23.25
C ASN A 98 -14.51 -8.49 -23.77
N THR A 99 -13.88 -8.36 -24.94
CA THR A 99 -13.61 -7.05 -25.57
C THR A 99 -14.89 -6.37 -26.06
N ALA A 100 -15.99 -7.10 -26.23
CA ALA A 100 -17.29 -6.53 -26.59
C ALA A 100 -17.98 -5.84 -25.40
N ILE A 101 -17.57 -6.18 -24.17
CA ILE A 101 -18.14 -5.63 -22.94
C ILE A 101 -17.08 -4.73 -22.28
N ASN A 102 -17.32 -3.42 -22.24
CA ASN A 102 -16.41 -2.43 -21.64
C ASN A 102 -16.57 -2.27 -20.11
N THR A 103 -17.39 -3.11 -19.49
CA THR A 103 -17.63 -3.09 -18.05
C THR A 103 -16.33 -3.35 -17.30
N THR A 104 -15.95 -2.43 -16.43
CA THR A 104 -14.79 -2.57 -15.56
C THR A 104 -15.23 -2.35 -14.13
N LEU A 105 -14.73 -3.16 -13.20
CA LEU A 105 -15.00 -2.95 -11.78
C LEU A 105 -13.81 -2.24 -11.15
N VAL A 106 -14.08 -1.12 -10.50
CA VAL A 106 -13.08 -0.31 -9.80
C VAL A 106 -13.36 -0.33 -8.30
N PHE A 107 -12.31 -0.58 -7.53
CA PHE A 107 -12.34 -0.63 -6.08
C PHE A 107 -11.26 0.29 -5.53
N GLU A 108 -11.64 1.31 -4.78
CA GLU A 108 -10.71 2.27 -4.21
C GLU A 108 -10.47 1.99 -2.73
N SER A 109 -9.25 2.26 -2.27
CA SER A 109 -8.86 2.08 -0.87
C SER A 109 -7.85 3.12 -0.42
N HIS A 110 -8.09 3.67 0.78
CA HIS A 110 -7.11 4.44 1.55
C HIS A 110 -6.62 3.59 2.73
N ARG A 111 -5.31 3.37 2.82
CA ARG A 111 -4.73 2.48 3.83
C ARG A 111 -3.38 2.95 4.33
N LYS A 112 -3.14 2.75 5.63
CA LYS A 112 -1.82 2.84 6.24
C LYS A 112 -1.18 1.46 6.26
N LEU A 113 -0.01 1.34 5.66
CA LEU A 113 0.82 0.13 5.72
C LEU A 113 2.01 0.39 6.63
N ILE A 114 2.23 -0.52 7.58
CA ILE A 114 3.37 -0.53 8.48
C ILE A 114 4.22 -1.71 8.03
N VAL A 115 5.54 -1.57 7.91
CA VAL A 115 6.40 -2.61 7.29
C VAL A 115 6.37 -3.97 8.02
N GLY A 116 5.92 -4.00 9.28
CA GLY A 116 5.62 -5.25 9.99
C GLY A 116 4.32 -5.96 9.56
N ARG A 117 3.39 -5.24 8.92
CA ARG A 117 2.20 -5.80 8.25
C ARG A 117 2.54 -5.97 6.76
N LYS A 118 2.84 -7.22 6.39
CA LYS A 118 3.38 -7.62 5.09
C LYS A 118 2.48 -7.27 3.89
N HIS A 119 1.19 -7.05 4.12
CA HIS A 119 0.23 -6.78 3.07
C HIS A 119 -0.87 -5.83 3.54
N VAL A 120 -1.45 -5.15 2.56
CA VAL A 120 -2.69 -4.38 2.70
C VAL A 120 -3.63 -4.81 1.58
N GLY A 121 -4.86 -5.16 1.91
CA GLY A 121 -5.78 -5.69 0.92
C GLY A 121 -7.20 -5.17 1.06
N LEU A 122 -7.98 -5.52 0.04
CA LEU A 122 -9.42 -5.46 0.00
C LEU A 122 -9.95 -6.85 0.30
N GLU A 123 -10.56 -7.00 1.48
CA GLU A 123 -11.05 -8.29 2.01
C GLU A 123 -12.39 -8.73 1.39
N SER A 124 -13.06 -7.85 0.64
CA SER A 124 -14.32 -8.17 -0.04
C SER A 124 -14.41 -7.36 -1.32
N VAL A 125 -13.71 -7.83 -2.35
CA VAL A 125 -13.72 -7.21 -3.68
C VAL A 125 -14.99 -7.62 -4.40
N LEU A 126 -15.18 -8.92 -4.64
CA LEU A 126 -16.30 -9.44 -5.41
C LEU A 126 -16.70 -10.82 -4.90
N ASP A 127 -17.97 -11.18 -5.02
CA ASP A 127 -18.37 -12.57 -4.80
C ASP A 127 -17.68 -13.48 -5.83
N TRP A 128 -17.10 -14.59 -5.37
CA TRP A 128 -16.36 -15.51 -6.21
C TRP A 128 -17.22 -16.10 -7.34
N ASN A 129 -18.52 -16.31 -7.10
CA ASN A 129 -19.44 -16.80 -8.11
C ASN A 129 -19.71 -15.75 -9.19
N ILE A 130 -19.73 -14.46 -8.84
CA ILE A 130 -19.84 -13.37 -9.82
C ILE A 130 -18.56 -13.26 -10.63
N LEU A 131 -17.39 -13.37 -9.99
CA LEU A 131 -16.10 -13.37 -10.69
C LEU A 131 -16.03 -14.49 -11.73
N THR A 132 -16.42 -15.71 -11.33
CA THR A 132 -16.29 -16.93 -12.14
C THR A 132 -17.45 -17.17 -13.12
N ASP A 133 -18.56 -16.43 -13.01
CA ASP A 133 -19.66 -16.51 -13.96
C ASP A 133 -19.20 -16.01 -15.34
N GLN A 134 -19.10 -16.95 -16.27
CA GLN A 134 -18.69 -16.69 -17.66
C GLN A 134 -19.58 -15.65 -18.35
N LYS A 135 -20.83 -15.47 -17.92
CA LYS A 135 -21.73 -14.43 -18.44
C LYS A 135 -21.27 -13.02 -18.08
N GLN A 136 -20.51 -12.87 -16.99
CA GLN A 136 -19.97 -11.58 -16.56
C GLN A 136 -18.72 -11.20 -17.35
N GLY A 137 -17.98 -12.18 -17.89
CA GLY A 137 -16.82 -11.95 -18.77
C GLY A 137 -15.52 -11.52 -18.07
N PHE A 138 -15.50 -11.42 -16.74
CA PHE A 138 -14.26 -11.09 -15.99
C PHE A 138 -13.20 -12.18 -16.03
N VAL A 139 -13.61 -13.41 -16.34
CA VAL A 139 -12.76 -14.59 -16.45
C VAL A 139 -12.99 -15.19 -17.83
N ASP A 140 -11.91 -15.50 -18.53
CA ASP A 140 -11.99 -16.11 -19.85
C ASP A 140 -12.30 -17.62 -19.78
N ALA A 141 -12.47 -18.26 -20.94
CA ALA A 141 -12.74 -19.69 -21.04
C ALA A 141 -11.59 -20.58 -20.49
N ASN A 142 -10.39 -20.03 -20.36
CA ASN A 142 -9.22 -20.71 -19.81
C ASN A 142 -9.03 -20.44 -18.32
N GLY A 143 -9.98 -19.75 -17.67
CA GLY A 143 -9.87 -19.39 -16.26
C GLY A 143 -8.82 -18.30 -16.01
N LYS A 144 -8.54 -17.42 -16.98
CA LYS A 144 -7.62 -16.28 -16.80
C LYS A 144 -8.41 -15.01 -16.54
N PHE A 145 -7.86 -14.13 -15.71
CA PHE A 145 -8.38 -12.77 -15.52
C PHE A 145 -7.25 -11.75 -15.45
N ILE A 146 -7.61 -10.49 -15.69
CA ILE A 146 -6.66 -9.39 -15.66
C ILE A 146 -7.06 -8.42 -14.55
N LEU A 147 -6.15 -8.27 -13.59
CA LEU A 147 -6.26 -7.31 -12.52
C LEU A 147 -5.23 -6.21 -12.74
N VAL A 148 -5.63 -4.96 -12.57
CA VAL A 148 -4.70 -3.84 -12.53
C VAL A 148 -4.74 -3.23 -11.14
N LEU A 149 -3.56 -3.08 -10.54
CA LEU A 149 -3.40 -2.31 -9.32
C LEU A 149 -2.72 -1.00 -9.66
N GLU A 150 -3.28 0.07 -9.15
CA GLU A 150 -2.74 1.38 -9.34
C GLU A 150 -2.57 2.07 -8.01
N ILE A 151 -1.35 2.54 -7.77
CA ILE A 151 -1.02 3.38 -6.63
C ILE A 151 -1.21 4.83 -7.08
N GLN A 152 -2.29 5.44 -6.60
CA GLN A 152 -2.65 6.82 -6.88
C GLN A 152 -1.81 7.78 -6.05
N LYS A 153 -1.63 7.48 -4.75
CA LYS A 153 -0.78 8.27 -3.85
C LYS A 153 0.00 7.35 -2.94
N LEU A 154 1.25 7.75 -2.68
CA LEU A 154 2.14 7.05 -1.77
C LEU A 154 2.92 8.11 -0.98
N ARG A 155 2.78 8.06 0.34
CA ARG A 155 3.50 8.95 1.25
C ARG A 155 4.20 8.13 2.32
N GLU A 156 5.51 8.16 2.32
CA GLU A 156 6.28 7.61 3.44
C GLU A 156 5.97 8.39 4.72
N ILE A 157 5.65 7.68 5.79
CA ILE A 157 5.59 8.26 7.13
C ILE A 157 6.97 8.05 7.74
N LYS A 158 7.79 9.10 7.66
CA LYS A 158 9.04 9.14 8.40
C LYS A 158 8.69 9.23 9.89
N SER A 159 9.11 8.24 10.66
CA SER A 159 9.14 8.40 12.11
C SER A 159 10.25 9.41 12.38
N ASP A 160 9.89 10.64 12.73
CA ASP A 160 10.83 11.69 13.16
C ASP A 160 11.41 11.38 14.55
N LEU A 161 11.86 10.15 14.74
CA LEU A 161 12.56 9.69 15.94
C LEU A 161 13.79 10.57 16.20
N LYS A 162 14.40 11.12 15.13
CA LYS A 162 15.48 12.12 15.25
C LYS A 162 15.00 13.41 15.90
N ILE A 163 13.82 13.94 15.54
CA ILE A 163 13.27 15.16 16.15
C ILE A 163 12.90 14.89 17.61
N ILE A 164 12.24 13.76 17.88
CA ILE A 164 11.91 13.34 19.25
C ILE A 164 13.20 13.19 20.08
N PHE A 165 14.23 12.57 19.53
CA PHE A 165 15.52 12.41 20.19
C PHE A 165 16.23 13.75 20.44
N ILE A 166 16.20 14.68 19.47
CA ILE A 166 16.74 16.04 19.63
C ILE A 166 16.00 16.78 20.74
N ILE A 167 14.66 16.74 20.75
CA ILE A 167 13.85 17.37 21.81
C ILE A 167 14.21 16.78 23.17
N LEU A 168 14.31 15.44 23.26
CA LEU A 168 14.67 14.75 24.50
C LEU A 168 16.06 15.16 24.99
N MET A 169 17.04 15.24 24.09
CA MET A 169 18.41 15.69 24.40
C MET A 169 18.42 17.14 24.90
N MET A 170 17.65 18.04 24.27
CA MET A 170 17.52 19.42 24.71
C MET A 170 16.90 19.54 26.11
N MET A 171 15.87 18.74 26.41
CA MET A 171 15.25 18.71 27.74
C MET A 171 16.23 18.23 28.81
N VAL A 172 17.00 17.18 28.54
CA VAL A 172 18.02 16.68 29.47
C VAL A 172 19.12 17.72 29.68
N PHE A 173 19.58 18.37 28.62
CA PHE A 173 20.59 19.43 28.71
C PHE A 173 20.09 20.62 29.57
N MET A 174 18.87 21.09 29.33
CA MET A 174 18.24 22.14 30.13
C MET A 174 18.16 21.77 31.62
N LEU A 175 17.80 20.51 31.93
CA LEU A 175 17.75 20.03 33.30
C LEU A 175 19.12 20.03 33.98
N ILE A 176 20.17 19.62 33.25
CA ILE A 176 21.56 19.65 33.75
C ILE A 176 21.99 21.09 34.04
N VAL A 177 21.74 22.02 33.11
CA VAL A 177 22.08 23.44 33.27
C VAL A 177 21.34 24.04 34.47
N MET A 178 20.04 23.80 34.60
CA MET A 178 19.25 24.27 35.75
C MET A 178 19.77 23.70 37.08
N THR A 179 20.15 22.43 37.09
CA THR A 179 20.72 21.78 38.29
C THR A 179 22.08 22.38 38.67
N LEU A 180 22.92 22.70 37.69
CA LEU A 180 24.23 23.34 37.92
C LEU A 180 24.07 24.77 38.42
N LEU A 181 23.19 25.56 37.81
CA LEU A 181 22.90 26.93 38.25
C LEU A 181 22.34 26.95 39.67
N TYR A 182 21.41 26.04 40.00
CA TYR A 182 20.88 25.90 41.35
C TYR A 182 21.99 25.56 42.38
N ARG A 183 22.94 24.68 42.03
CA ARG A 183 24.06 24.37 42.93
C ARG A 183 25.02 25.53 43.12
N LEU A 184 25.27 26.33 42.08
CA LEU A 184 26.11 27.53 42.18
C LEU A 184 25.48 28.57 43.12
N ASP A 185 24.18 28.82 42.97
CA ASP A 185 23.41 29.74 43.82
C ASP A 185 23.44 29.33 45.32
N GLN A 186 23.29 28.02 45.60
CA GLN A 186 23.42 27.48 46.96
C GLN A 186 24.83 27.62 47.54
N THR A 187 25.86 27.59 46.69
CA THR A 187 27.25 27.71 47.14
C THR A 187 27.56 29.16 47.54
N GLU A 188 27.11 30.14 46.75
CA GLU A 188 27.30 31.58 47.05
C GLU A 188 26.57 32.01 48.33
N THR A 189 25.35 31.54 48.54
CA THR A 189 24.59 31.82 49.77
C THR A 189 25.26 31.23 51.02
N SER A 190 25.79 30.01 50.95
CA SER A 190 26.50 29.40 52.09
C SER A 190 27.81 30.08 52.47
N THR A 191 28.47 30.76 51.53
CA THR A 191 29.70 31.53 51.81
C THR A 191 29.42 32.90 52.44
N LEU A 192 28.25 33.48 52.21
CA LEU A 192 27.83 34.75 52.82
C LEU A 192 27.43 34.61 54.29
N ASP A 193 26.92 33.45 54.71
CA ASP A 193 26.56 33.20 56.12
C ASP A 193 27.76 32.89 57.03
N ASN A 194 28.97 32.74 56.47
CA ASN A 194 30.20 32.45 57.22
C ASN A 194 31.14 33.67 57.38
N TYR A 195 30.69 34.87 57.02
CA TYR A 195 31.36 36.16 57.25
C TYR A 195 30.52 37.06 58.14
#